data_AF-A0A9Q0J136-F1
#
_entry.id   AF-A0A9Q0J136-F1
#
_cell.length_a   1.000
_cell.length_b   1.000
_cell.length_c   1.000
_cell.angle_alpha   90.00
_cell.angle_beta   90.00
_cell.angle_gamma   90.00
#
_symmetry.space_group_name_H-M   'P 1'
#
loop_
_entity.id
_entity.type
_entity.pdbx_description
1 polymer ?
#
loop_
_entity_poly.entity_id
_entity_poly.type
_entity_poly.pdbx_seq_one_letter_code
_entity_poly.pdbx_strand_id
1 'polypeptide(L)'
;DQDLGNHTLYSGGDFSFHFQQRFLPPATHFTCDMKWGAKHNLVAVFNKDKVKRWCCQTGICIWRTQDDGIYFSDSFTNFKVYDWLQ
;
A
#
# COMPACT_ATOMS: atom_id res chain seq x y z
N ASP A 1 18.35 2.06 4.06
CA ASP A 1 17.37 0.95 4.05
C ASP A 1 16.11 1.32 3.30
N GLN A 2 15.44 0.30 2.75
CA GLN A 2 14.07 0.39 2.21
C GLN A 2 13.03 -0.05 3.26
N ASP A 3 13.44 -0.17 4.52
CA ASP A 3 12.54 -0.49 5.62
C ASP A 3 11.91 0.80 6.14
N LEU A 4 10.58 0.85 6.13
CA LEU A 4 9.79 1.97 6.64
C LEU A 4 9.46 1.80 8.13
N GLY A 5 9.78 0.66 8.72
CA GLY A 5 9.50 0.31 10.10
C GLY A 5 8.06 -0.16 10.34
N ASN A 6 7.75 -0.44 11.61
CA ASN A 6 6.43 -0.86 12.04
C ASN A 6 5.61 0.33 12.55
N HIS A 7 4.38 0.45 12.07
CA HIS A 7 3.46 1.52 12.46
C HIS A 7 2.13 0.91 12.89
N THR A 8 1.62 1.34 14.05
CA THR A 8 0.27 0.96 14.52
C THR A 8 -0.66 2.12 14.26
N LEU A 9 -1.65 1.91 13.39
CA LEU A 9 -2.66 2.91 13.06
C LEU A 9 -3.96 2.62 13.81
N TYR A 10 -4.53 3.67 14.40
CA TYR A 10 -5.90 3.63 14.93
C TYR A 10 -6.91 3.86 13.80
N SER A 11 -8.19 3.57 14.05
CA SER A 11 -9.25 3.87 13.09
C SER A 11 -9.23 5.36 12.70
N GLY A 12 -9.18 5.64 11.40
CA GLY A 12 -9.04 6.99 10.84
C GLY A 12 -7.61 7.54 10.80
N GLY A 13 -6.61 6.81 11.31
CA GLY A 13 -5.19 7.17 11.20
C GLY A 13 -4.61 6.86 9.83
N ASP A 14 -3.61 7.63 9.41
CA ASP A 14 -2.87 7.41 8.18
C ASP A 14 -1.35 7.37 8.42
N PHE A 15 -0.66 6.63 7.55
CA PHE A 15 0.79 6.64 7.45
C PHE A 15 1.16 6.95 6.01
N SER A 16 1.87 8.06 5.82
CA SER A 16 2.27 8.56 4.51
C SER A 16 3.79 8.57 4.41
N PHE A 17 4.32 7.98 3.35
CA PHE A 17 5.76 7.99 3.06
C PHE A 17 6.01 8.36 1.61
N HIS A 18 7.16 8.98 1.36
CA HIS A 18 7.57 9.43 0.04
C HIS A 18 8.99 8.91 -0.24
N PHE A 19 9.23 8.52 -1.48
CA PHE A 19 10.54 8.04 -1.91
C PHE A 19 10.78 8.45 -3.36
N GLN A 20 12.05 8.60 -3.72
CA GLN A 20 12.44 8.81 -5.10
C GLN A 20 12.54 7.45 -5.81
N GLN A 21 11.75 7.28 -6.87
CA GLN A 21 11.80 6.06 -7.67
C GLN A 21 13.17 5.91 -8.34
N ARG A 22 13.86 4.79 -8.10
CA ARG A 22 15.07 4.44 -8.84
C ARG A 22 14.69 3.84 -10.19
N PHE A 23 15.19 4.43 -11.27
CA PHE A 23 14.95 3.95 -12.65
C PHE A 23 15.96 2.90 -13.09
N LEU A 24 17.13 2.87 -12.46
CA LEU A 24 18.16 1.85 -12.68
C LEU A 24 17.90 0.64 -11.77
N PRO A 25 18.15 -0.59 -12.24
CA PRO A 25 18.05 -1.79 -11.41
C PRO A 25 18.90 -1.70 -10.14
N PRO A 26 18.45 -2.26 -9.00
CA PRO A 26 17.17 -2.97 -8.82
C PRO A 26 15.97 -2.00 -8.69
N ALA A 27 14.81 -2.42 -9.19
CA ALA A 27 13.58 -1.64 -9.08
C ALA A 27 13.14 -1.51 -7.61
N THR A 28 12.67 -0.32 -7.23
CA THR A 28 12.11 -0.09 -5.90
C THR A 28 10.85 -0.93 -5.71
N HIS A 29 10.78 -1.65 -4.59
CA HIS A 29 9.65 -2.48 -4.22
C HIS A 29 9.38 -2.31 -2.72
N PHE A 30 8.14 -2.02 -2.36
CA PHE A 30 7.73 -1.95 -0.95
C PHE A 30 6.57 -2.90 -0.71
N THR A 31 6.72 -3.69 0.36
CA THR A 31 5.67 -4.55 0.91
C THR A 31 5.30 -4.07 2.30
N CYS A 32 4.03 -4.17 2.66
CA CYS A 32 3.53 -3.95 4.01
C CYS A 32 2.87 -5.23 4.51
N ASP A 33 3.34 -5.74 5.66
CA ASP A 33 2.70 -6.82 6.40
C ASP A 33 1.62 -6.21 7.29
N MET A 34 0.38 -6.18 6.79
CA MET A 34 -0.75 -5.58 7.47
C MET A 34 -1.40 -6.59 8.41
N LYS A 35 -1.62 -6.20 9.67
CA LYS A 35 -2.22 -7.06 10.71
C LYS A 35 -3.39 -6.37 11.40
N TRP A 36 -4.47 -7.11 11.61
CA TRP A 36 -5.68 -6.67 12.32
C TRP A 36 -6.21 -7.80 13.21
N GLY A 37 -5.89 -7.76 14.51
CA GLY A 37 -6.23 -8.86 15.41
C GLY A 37 -5.62 -10.18 14.93
N ALA A 38 -6.44 -11.18 14.65
CA ALA A 38 -6.00 -12.46 14.06
C ALA A 38 -5.84 -12.41 12.52
N LYS A 39 -6.33 -11.35 11.87
CA LYS A 39 -6.25 -11.20 10.41
C LYS A 39 -4.88 -10.66 9.99
N HIS A 40 -4.41 -11.09 8.83
CA HIS A 40 -3.19 -10.55 8.24
C HIS A 40 -3.25 -10.53 6.71
N ASN A 41 -2.40 -9.73 6.07
CA ASN A 41 -2.14 -9.83 4.65
C ASN A 41 -0.81 -9.15 4.28
N LEU A 42 -0.06 -9.75 3.35
CA LEU A 42 1.15 -9.17 2.79
C LEU A 42 0.83 -8.43 1.49
N VAL A 43 0.86 -7.10 1.57
CA VAL A 43 0.48 -6.24 0.44
C VAL A 43 1.71 -5.64 -0.20
N ALA A 44 1.88 -5.84 -1.51
CA ALA A 44 2.87 -5.11 -2.30
C ALA A 44 2.39 -3.66 -2.54
N VAL A 45 2.61 -2.80 -1.54
CA VAL A 45 2.13 -1.40 -1.54
C VAL A 45 2.77 -0.54 -2.63
N PHE A 46 3.99 -0.90 -3.06
CA PHE A 46 4.61 -0.32 -4.24
C PHE A 46 5.28 -1.39 -5.10
N ASN A 47 4.85 -1.46 -6.35
CA ASN A 47 5.54 -2.13 -7.44
C ASN A 47 5.42 -1.23 -8.66
N LYS A 48 6.55 -0.90 -9.29
CA LYS A 48 6.63 -0.04 -10.48
C LYS A 48 5.57 -0.36 -11.53
N ASP A 49 5.33 -1.63 -11.85
CA ASP A 49 4.43 -2.00 -12.94
C ASP A 49 2.95 -1.85 -12.55
N LYS A 50 2.60 -2.11 -11.28
CA LYS A 50 1.24 -1.91 -10.76
C LYS A 50 0.93 -0.43 -10.56
N VAL A 51 1.81 0.27 -9.86
CA VAL A 51 1.63 1.68 -9.49
C VAL A 51 1.69 2.60 -10.71
N LYS A 52 2.55 2.33 -11.69
CA LYS A 52 2.55 3.09 -12.95
C LYS A 52 1.21 2.96 -13.70
N ARG A 53 0.45 1.88 -13.51
CA ARG A 53 -0.88 1.75 -14.13
C ARG A 53 -1.95 2.48 -13.32
N TRP A 54 -1.88 2.39 -11.99
CA TRP A 54 -2.98 2.83 -11.13
C TRP A 54 -2.84 4.28 -10.63
N CYS A 55 -1.62 4.80 -10.46
CA CYS A 55 -1.39 6.14 -9.90
C CYS A 55 -0.77 7.11 -10.90
N CYS A 56 -0.72 6.79 -12.20
CA CYS A 56 0.00 7.63 -13.17
C CYS A 56 -0.59 9.04 -13.32
N GLN A 57 -1.88 9.23 -13.06
CA GLN A 57 -2.55 10.51 -13.23
C GLN A 57 -2.32 11.44 -12.03
N THR A 58 -2.37 10.92 -10.81
CA THR A 58 -2.29 11.73 -9.58
C THR A 58 -0.93 11.69 -8.91
N GLY A 59 -0.12 10.66 -9.16
CA GLY A 59 1.08 10.37 -8.37
C GLY A 59 0.77 9.94 -6.93
N ILE A 60 -0.51 9.77 -6.59
CA ILE A 60 -0.97 9.43 -5.25
C ILE A 60 -1.49 7.99 -5.27
N CYS A 61 -0.93 7.15 -4.40
CA CYS A 61 -1.32 5.76 -4.22
C CYS A 61 -1.72 5.56 -2.77
N ILE A 62 -3.00 5.30 -2.50
CA ILE A 62 -3.51 5.13 -1.14
C ILE A 62 -3.94 3.68 -0.97
N TRP A 63 -3.40 3.03 0.05
CA TRP A 63 -3.89 1.75 0.54
C TRP A 63 -4.73 2.00 1.78
N ARG A 64 -5.95 1.44 1.80
CA ARG A 64 -6.89 1.58 2.91
C ARG A 64 -7.28 0.22 3.44
N THR A 65 -7.14 0.02 4.73
CA THR A 65 -7.62 -1.17 5.42
C THR A 65 -9.02 -0.90 5.98
N GLN A 66 -9.96 -1.80 5.71
CA GLN A 66 -11.31 -1.81 6.26
C GLN A 66 -11.58 -3.15 6.94
N ASP A 67 -12.69 -3.29 7.65
CA ASP A 67 -13.02 -4.51 8.40
C ASP A 67 -13.10 -5.76 7.51
N ASP A 68 -13.51 -5.59 6.26
CA ASP A 68 -13.74 -6.65 5.30
C ASP A 68 -12.56 -6.89 4.34
N GLY A 69 -11.60 -5.98 4.23
CA GLY A 69 -10.41 -6.19 3.42
C GLY A 69 -9.58 -4.93 3.17
N ILE A 70 -8.77 -5.00 2.11
CA ILE A 70 -7.77 -4.01 1.77
C ILE A 70 -8.09 -3.43 0.39
N TYR A 71 -8.19 -2.11 0.36
CA TYR A 71 -8.62 -1.31 -0.76
C TYR A 71 -7.46 -0.49 -1.31
N PHE A 72 -7.54 -0.23 -2.60
CA PHE A 72 -6.64 0.68 -3.29
C PHE A 72 -7.43 1.89 -3.81
N SER A 73 -6.84 3.07 -3.69
CA SER A 73 -7.39 4.31 -4.22
C SER A 73 -6.31 5.22 -4.81
N ASP A 74 -6.60 5.82 -5.96
CA ASP A 74 -5.76 6.80 -6.66
C ASP A 74 -6.34 8.23 -6.62
N SER A 75 -7.23 8.49 -5.64
CA SER A 75 -8.05 9.70 -5.48
C SER A 75 -9.27 9.82 -6.39
N PHE A 76 -9.37 9.03 -7.46
CA PHE A 76 -10.55 9.02 -8.36
C PHE A 76 -11.33 7.72 -8.28
N THR A 77 -10.61 6.62 -8.11
CA THR A 77 -11.16 5.28 -8.01
C THR A 77 -10.90 4.71 -6.62
N ASN A 78 -11.79 3.83 -6.18
CA ASN A 78 -11.62 3.05 -4.96
C ASN A 78 -12.16 1.64 -5.21
N PHE A 79 -11.31 0.64 -5.06
CA PHE A 79 -11.71 -0.75 -5.27
C PHE A 79 -10.99 -1.68 -4.29
N LYS A 80 -11.69 -2.74 -3.90
CA LYS A 80 -11.14 -3.79 -3.05
C LYS A 80 -10.14 -4.61 -3.84
N VAL A 81 -8.95 -4.81 -3.29
CA VAL A 81 -7.88 -5.58 -3.95
C VAL A 81 -7.69 -6.92 -3.24
N TYR A 82 -7.81 -6.95 -1.92
CA TYR A 82 -7.57 -8.14 -1.12
C TYR A 82 -8.64 -8.31 -0.04
N ASP A 83 -9.02 -9.55 0.23
CA ASP A 83 -9.66 -9.94 1.47
C ASP A 83 -8.60 -10.14 2.56
N TRP A 84 -9.02 -10.12 3.82
CA TRP A 84 -8.16 -10.51 4.93
C TRP A 84 -7.91 -12.02 4.94
N LEU A 85 -6.67 -12.43 5.24
CA LEU A 85 -6.36 -13.83 5.56
C LEU A 85 -6.54 -14.07 7.06
N GLN A 86 -6.93 -15.30 7.43
CA GLN A 86 -7.10 -15.76 8.81
C GLN A 86 -6.09 -16.87 9.12
#